data_AF-A0A0A2UWW8-F1
#
_entry.id   AF-A0A0A2UWW8-F1
#
_cell.length_a   1.000
_cell.length_b   1.000
_cell.length_c   1.000
_cell.angle_alpha   90.00
_cell.angle_beta   90.00
_cell.angle_gamma   90.00
#
_symmetry.space_group_name_H-M   'P 1'
#
loop_
_entity.id
_entity.type
_entity.pdbx_description
1 polymer ?
#
loop_
_entity_poly.entity_id
_entity_poly.type
_entity_poly.pdbx_seq_one_letter_code
_entity_poly.pdbx_strand_id
1 'polypeptide(L)'
;MLMLKFLFIALIFLGQMYLLKFQSSDEAKDERGKEIKYKTNNMLFITLYVGIVLLVVLHLLEIVSTKYIPDILLYFTLLLSVFGSVFLYINKTKQNY
;
A
#
# COMPACT_ATOMS: atom_id res chain seq x y z
N MET A 1 -4.07 -10.18 22.38
CA MET A 1 -3.50 -10.29 21.01
C MET A 1 -4.55 -10.51 19.92
N LEU A 2 -5.59 -11.33 20.12
CA LEU A 2 -6.67 -11.56 19.13
C LEU A 2 -7.36 -10.26 18.68
N MET A 3 -7.70 -9.37 19.61
CA MET A 3 -8.33 -8.08 19.31
C MET A 3 -7.46 -7.19 18.38
N LEU A 4 -6.14 -7.18 18.60
CA LEU A 4 -5.20 -6.41 17.76
C LEU A 4 -5.14 -6.97 16.33
N LYS A 5 -5.16 -8.30 16.19
CA LYS A 5 -5.21 -8.95 14.87
C LYS A 5 -6.48 -8.59 14.12
N PHE A 6 -7.64 -8.62 14.78
CA PHE A 6 -8.91 -8.21 14.18
C PHE A 6 -8.90 -6.74 13.75
N LEU A 7 -8.37 -5.86 14.59
CA LEU A 7 -8.25 -4.44 14.26
C LEU A 7 -7.36 -4.23 13.02
N PHE A 8 -6.25 -4.95 12.93
CA PHE A 8 -5.34 -4.87 11.78
C PHE A 8 -6.00 -5.36 10.50
N ILE A 9 -6.72 -6.48 10.56
CA ILE A 9 -7.47 -7.03 9.42
C ILE A 9 -8.55 -6.03 8.98
N ALA A 10 -9.35 -5.50 9.91
CA ALA A 10 -10.38 -4.52 9.58
C ALA A 10 -9.80 -3.30 8.87
N LEU A 11 -8.64 -2.81 9.32
CA LEU A 11 -7.97 -1.65 8.74
C LEU A 11 -7.47 -1.91 7.31
N ILE A 12 -6.94 -3.11 7.04
CA ILE A 12 -6.59 -3.54 5.68
C ILE A 12 -7.82 -3.58 4.79
N PHE A 13 -8.92 -4.19 5.25
CA PHE A 13 -10.17 -4.26 4.49
C PHE A 13 -10.72 -2.88 4.16
N LEU A 14 -10.74 -1.97 5.14
CA LEU A 14 -11.19 -0.59 4.92
C LEU A 14 -10.29 0.14 3.91
N GLY A 15 -8.97 -0.03 4.00
CA GLY A 15 -8.03 0.55 3.04
C GLY A 15 -8.24 0.04 1.61
N GLN A 16 -8.43 -1.27 1.45
CA GLN A 16 -8.73 -1.89 0.17
C GLN A 16 -10.08 -1.43 -0.40
N MET A 17 -11.12 -1.41 0.43
CA MET A 17 -12.43 -0.90 0.04
C MET A 17 -12.36 0.56 -0.42
N TYR A 18 -11.58 1.39 0.26
CA TYR A 18 -11.41 2.79 -0.12
C TYR A 18 -10.73 2.94 -1.49
N LEU A 19 -9.65 2.20 -1.73
CA LEU A 19 -8.96 2.18 -3.02
C LEU A 19 -9.88 1.73 -4.16
N LEU A 20 -10.60 0.63 -3.97
CA LEU A 20 -11.54 0.09 -4.97
C LEU A 20 -12.69 1.06 -5.24
N LYS A 21 -13.26 1.68 -4.19
CA LYS A 21 -14.33 2.67 -4.31
C LYS A 21 -13.89 3.90 -5.11
N PHE A 22 -12.66 4.36 -4.91
CA PHE A 22 -12.13 5.45 -5.73
C PHE A 22 -11.95 4.98 -7.18
N GLN A 23 -11.35 3.82 -7.40
CA GLN A 23 -11.10 3.32 -8.75
C GLN A 23 -12.37 3.19 -9.61
N SER A 24 -13.50 2.85 -8.99
CA SER A 24 -14.82 2.72 -9.64
C SER A 24 -15.60 4.04 -9.76
N SER A 25 -15.20 5.10 -9.05
CA SER A 25 -15.87 6.40 -9.09
C SER A 25 -15.65 7.15 -10.41
N ASP A 26 -16.59 8.03 -10.77
CA ASP A 26 -16.48 8.86 -11.97
C ASP A 26 -15.32 9.85 -11.88
N GLU A 27 -15.06 10.41 -10.69
CA GLU A 27 -13.87 11.24 -10.40
C GLU A 27 -12.57 10.58 -10.87
N ALA A 28 -12.51 9.25 -10.78
CA ALA A 28 -11.31 8.51 -11.14
C ALA A 28 -11.20 8.17 -12.64
N LYS A 29 -12.20 8.52 -13.44
CA LYS A 29 -12.20 8.44 -14.91
C LYS A 29 -11.79 9.76 -15.55
N ASP A 30 -11.95 10.87 -14.81
CA ASP A 30 -11.53 12.20 -15.22
C ASP A 30 -10.00 12.31 -15.30
N GLU A 31 -9.49 13.33 -15.98
CA GLU A 31 -8.04 13.55 -16.17
C GLU A 31 -7.29 13.66 -14.83
N ARG A 32 -7.83 14.44 -13.89
CA ARG A 32 -7.30 14.54 -12.52
C ARG A 32 -7.31 13.19 -11.81
N GLY A 33 -8.38 12.42 -11.97
CA GLY A 33 -8.51 11.07 -11.42
C GLY A 33 -7.44 10.11 -11.93
N LYS A 34 -7.16 10.16 -13.24
CA LYS A 34 -6.08 9.38 -13.86
C LYS A 34 -4.71 9.77 -13.32
N GLU A 35 -4.46 11.05 -13.12
CA GLU A 35 -3.20 11.53 -12.53
C GLU A 35 -3.04 11.04 -11.08
N ILE A 36 -4.09 11.13 -10.26
CA ILE A 36 -4.09 10.63 -8.88
C ILE A 36 -3.85 9.12 -8.85
N LYS A 37 -4.51 8.34 -9.73
CA LYS A 37 -4.28 6.90 -9.88
C LYS A 37 -2.82 6.60 -10.22
N TYR A 38 -2.27 7.31 -11.22
CA TYR A 38 -0.90 7.12 -11.66
C TYR A 38 0.10 7.43 -10.53
N LYS A 39 -0.02 8.59 -9.88
CA LYS A 39 0.86 8.97 -8.75
C LYS A 39 0.78 7.95 -7.62
N THR A 40 -0.42 7.48 -7.28
CA THR A 40 -0.62 6.50 -6.20
C THR A 40 0.00 5.15 -6.56
N ASN A 41 -0.26 4.64 -7.76
CA ASN A 41 0.29 3.36 -8.22
C ASN A 41 1.83 3.42 -8.35
N ASN A 42 2.36 4.51 -8.89
CA ASN A 42 3.80 4.71 -9.01
C ASN A 42 4.47 4.72 -7.63
N MET A 43 3.89 5.44 -6.66
CA MET A 43 4.40 5.48 -5.29
C MET A 43 4.35 4.10 -4.61
N LEU A 44 3.25 3.35 -4.80
CA LEU A 44 3.13 1.99 -4.28
C LEU A 44 4.17 1.05 -4.90
N PHE A 45 4.40 1.16 -6.21
CA PHE A 45 5.38 0.34 -6.92
C PHE A 45 6.81 0.65 -6.47
N ILE A 46 7.17 1.93 -6.34
CA ILE A 46 8.47 2.35 -5.80
C ILE A 46 8.65 1.82 -4.37
N THR A 47 7.63 1.98 -3.53
CA THR A 47 7.68 1.50 -2.14
C THR A 47 7.86 -0.01 -2.07
N LEU A 48 7.11 -0.77 -2.88
CA LEU A 48 7.24 -2.22 -2.99
C LEU A 48 8.66 -2.60 -3.43
N TYR A 49 9.16 -1.97 -4.49
CA TYR A 49 10.47 -2.26 -5.04
C TYR A 49 11.59 -2.00 -4.02
N VAL A 50 11.59 -0.82 -3.39
CA VAL A 50 12.55 -0.46 -2.35
C VAL A 50 12.46 -1.42 -1.17
N GLY A 51 11.25 -1.81 -0.75
CA GLY A 51 11.05 -2.77 0.33
C GLY A 51 11.61 -4.16 0.00
N ILE A 52 11.44 -4.64 -1.24
CA ILE A 52 12.01 -5.91 -1.70
C ILE A 52 13.54 -5.83 -1.74
N VAL A 53 14.11 -4.76 -2.31
CA VAL A 53 15.57 -4.56 -2.34
C VAL A 53 16.14 -4.54 -0.93
N LEU A 54 15.50 -3.83 -0.01
CA LEU A 54 15.89 -3.80 1.40
C LEU A 54 15.83 -5.20 2.03
N LEU A 55 14.77 -5.96 1.79
CA LEU A 55 14.62 -7.32 2.30
C LEU A 55 15.74 -8.24 1.79
N VAL A 56 16.10 -8.13 0.51
CA VAL A 56 17.22 -8.88 -0.08
C VAL A 56 18.54 -8.51 0.61
N VAL A 57 18.82 -7.22 0.79
CA VAL A 57 20.04 -6.77 1.50
C VAL A 57 20.07 -7.29 2.93
N LEU A 58 18.96 -7.23 3.67
CA LEU A 58 18.87 -7.76 5.03
C LEU A 58 19.08 -9.27 5.09
N HIS A 59 18.63 -10.01 4.07
CA HIS A 59 18.91 -11.44 3.96
C HIS A 59 20.39 -11.73 3.69
N LEU A 60 21.03 -10.97 2.79
CA LEU A 60 22.46 -11.11 2.49
C LEU A 60 23.37 -10.77 3.68
N LEU A 61 22.92 -9.88 4.56
CA LEU A 61 23.59 -9.57 5.83
C LEU A 61 23.29 -10.59 6.95
N GLU A 62 22.61 -11.69 6.63
CA GLU A 62 22.19 -12.74 7.58
C GLU A 62 21.27 -12.25 8.72
N ILE A 63 20.70 -11.05 8.59
CA ILE A 63 19.77 -10.47 9.58
C ILE A 63 18.40 -11.16 9.48
N VAL A 64 17.97 -11.50 8.25
CA VAL A 64 16.68 -12.13 7.98
C VAL A 64 16.89 -13.53 7.41
N SER A 65 16.40 -14.54 8.13
CA SER A 65 16.38 -15.92 7.63
C SER A 65 15.35 -16.09 6.51
N THR A 66 15.69 -16.93 5.51
CA THR A 66 14.81 -17.29 4.39
C THR A 66 13.44 -17.80 4.84
N LYS A 67 13.35 -18.41 6.03
CA LYS A 67 12.10 -18.89 6.62
C LYS A 67 11.06 -17.77 6.83
N TYR A 68 11.51 -16.55 7.15
CA TYR A 68 10.61 -15.42 7.46
C TYR A 68 10.28 -14.55 6.24
N ILE A 69 10.97 -14.76 5.11
CA ILE A 69 10.74 -13.97 3.88
C ILE A 69 9.27 -14.01 3.43
N PRO A 70 8.58 -15.16 3.37
CA PRO A 70 7.18 -15.21 2.94
C PRO A 70 6.26 -14.39 3.86
N ASP A 71 6.45 -14.52 5.17
CA ASP A 71 5.64 -13.79 6.16
C ASP A 71 5.88 -12.28 6.07
N ILE A 72 7.14 -11.86 5.94
CA ILE A 72 7.50 -10.44 5.79
C ILE A 72 6.87 -9.88 4.51
N LEU A 73 6.98 -10.57 3.38
CA LEU A 73 6.37 -10.13 2.12
C LEU A 73 4.84 -10.04 2.21
N LEU A 74 4.20 -11.01 2.87
CA LEU A 74 2.75 -10.97 3.10
C LEU A 74 2.36 -9.74 3.90
N TYR A 75 2.95 -9.54 5.08
CA TYR A 75 2.61 -8.41 5.93
C TYR A 75 2.97 -7.07 5.30
N PHE A 76 4.08 -7.00 4.58
CA PHE A 76 4.49 -5.80 3.84
C PHE A 76 3.48 -5.45 2.74
N THR A 77 3.02 -6.44 1.97
CA THR A 77 2.01 -6.25 0.91
C THR A 77 0.66 -5.81 1.49
N LEU A 78 0.25 -6.39 2.62
CA LEU A 78 -0.97 -5.97 3.31
C LEU A 78 -0.84 -4.52 3.82
N LEU A 79 0.31 -4.13 4.34
CA LEU A 79 0.58 -2.78 4.82
C LEU A 79 0.60 -1.75 3.67
N LEU A 80 1.08 -2.14 2.48
CA LEU A 80 0.99 -1.30 1.27
C LEU A 80 -0.46 -0.95 0.92
N SER A 81 -1.42 -1.82 1.22
CA SER A 81 -2.85 -1.54 0.99
C SER A 81 -3.34 -0.37 1.84
N VAL A 82 -2.94 -0.37 3.11
CA VAL A 82 -3.24 0.72 4.06
C VAL A 82 -2.53 1.99 3.63
N PHE A 83 -1.23 1.91 3.34
CA PHE A 83 -0.43 3.04 2.88
C PHE A 83 -0.99 3.67 1.61
N GLY A 84 -1.38 2.85 0.63
CA GLY A 84 -2.00 3.29 -0.61
C GLY A 84 -3.31 4.03 -0.39
N SER A 85 -4.15 3.55 0.53
CA SER A 85 -5.40 4.23 0.87
C SER A 85 -5.18 5.62 1.49
N VAL A 86 -4.18 5.74 2.37
CA VAL A 86 -3.79 7.02 2.99
C VAL A 86 -3.22 7.97 1.93
N PHE A 87 -2.33 7.49 1.07
CA PHE A 87 -1.72 8.30 0.02
C PHE A 87 -2.76 8.78 -1.00
N LEU A 88 -3.69 7.91 -1.37
CA LEU A 88 -4.83 8.26 -2.21
C LEU A 88 -5.66 9.37 -1.56
N TYR A 89 -6.00 9.22 -0.28
CA TYR A 89 -6.76 10.24 0.47
C TYR A 89 -6.06 11.60 0.45
N ILE A 90 -4.75 11.63 0.68
CA ILE A 90 -3.95 12.86 0.64
C ILE A 90 -3.98 13.49 -0.76
N ASN A 91 -3.75 12.71 -1.82
CA ASN A 91 -3.73 13.23 -3.19
C ASN A 91 -5.10 13.69 -3.68
N LYS A 92 -6.16 13.03 -3.25
CA LYS A 92 -7.53 13.45 -3.52
C LYS A 92 -7.85 14.78 -2.83
N THR A 93 -7.39 14.95 -1.59
CA THR A 93 -7.64 16.15 -0.77
C THR A 93 -6.76 17.33 -1.18
N LYS A 94 -5.56 17.09 -1.73
CA LYS A 94 -4.75 18.15 -2.35
C LYS A 94 -5.51 18.72 -3.56
N GLN A 95 -6.14 19.87 -3.37
CA GLN A 95 -6.48 20.80 -4.45
C GLN A 95 -5.18 21.45 -4.91
N ASN A 96 -4.50 20.84 -5.89
CA ASN A 96 -3.64 21.65 -6.73
C ASN A 96 -4.59 22.40 -7.68
N TYR A 97 -4.72 23.70 -7.42
CA TYR A 97 -5.26 24.71 -8.34
C TYR A 97 -4.49 24.70 -9.66
#